data_AF-A0A7C5VAE7-F1
#
_entry.id   AF-A0A7C5VAE7-F1
#
_cell.length_a   1.000
_cell.length_b   1.000
_cell.length_c   1.000
_cell.angle_alpha   90.00
_cell.angle_beta   90.00
_cell.angle_gamma   90.00
#
_symmetry.space_group_name_H-M   'P 1'
#
loop_
_entity.id
_entity.type
_entity.pdbx_description
1 polymer ?
#
loop_
_entity_poly.entity_id
_entity_poly.type
_entity_poly.pdbx_seq_one_letter_code
_entity_poly.pdbx_strand_id
1 'polypeptide(L)'
;QDPAWSKPSLILMSLWTAGAGMIIWLAGLQAIPQQLYEAASIDGAGAWRRFMHVTIPMLSPYILFNTIVGVIGTMQIFGEAYIMTAGGPVDSTLFYAYYLFKQAFGYFRMGYASALAWILFLVVLGLTLLQLWLGKKWVHYEQV
;
A
#
# COMPACT_ATOMS: atom_id res chain seq x y z
N GLN A 1 -16.38 10.27 -22.33
CA GLN A 1 -15.79 9.98 -21.02
C GLN A 1 -15.81 11.28 -20.23
N ASP A 2 -16.58 11.35 -19.15
CA ASP A 2 -16.66 12.55 -18.32
C ASP A 2 -15.48 12.56 -17.32
N PRO A 3 -14.57 13.55 -17.37
CA PRO A 3 -13.40 13.62 -16.48
C PRO A 3 -13.76 13.58 -14.98
N ALA A 4 -14.98 14.01 -14.62
CA ALA A 4 -15.45 14.01 -13.24
C ALA A 4 -15.63 12.59 -12.66
N TRP A 5 -15.98 11.62 -13.50
CA TRP A 5 -16.25 10.24 -13.07
C TRP A 5 -15.07 9.29 -13.23
N SER A 6 -14.05 9.67 -14.00
CA SER A 6 -12.87 8.84 -14.24
C SER A 6 -12.02 8.60 -12.99
N LYS A 7 -11.89 9.57 -12.07
CA LYS A 7 -11.09 9.38 -10.84
C LYS A 7 -11.85 8.61 -9.76
N PRO A 8 -13.13 8.89 -9.47
CA PRO A 8 -13.91 8.11 -8.51
C PRO A 8 -14.07 6.63 -8.89
N SER A 9 -14.23 6.31 -10.18
CA SER A 9 -14.34 4.92 -10.63
C SER A 9 -13.04 4.13 -10.38
N LEU A 10 -11.88 4.74 -10.62
CA LEU A 10 -10.58 4.16 -10.29
C LEU A 10 -10.42 3.95 -8.79
N ILE A 11 -10.83 4.92 -7.97
CA ILE A 11 -10.79 4.80 -6.51
C ILE A 11 -11.65 3.62 -6.02
N LEU A 12 -12.87 3.46 -6.56
CA LEU A 12 -13.73 2.34 -6.21
C LEU A 12 -13.16 0.98 -6.62
N MET A 13 -12.52 0.90 -7.79
CA MET A 13 -11.87 -0.33 -8.23
C MET A 13 -10.62 -0.66 -7.38
N SER A 14 -9.84 0.35 -7.02
CA SER A 14 -8.71 0.20 -6.10
C SER A 14 -9.17 -0.19 -4.70
N LEU A 15 -10.34 0.29 -4.25
CA LEU A 15 -10.93 -0.13 -2.98
C LEU A 15 -11.37 -1.61 -3.01
N TRP A 16 -11.82 -2.11 -4.17
CA TRP A 16 -12.16 -3.52 -4.36
C TRP A 16 -10.91 -4.43 -4.19
N THR A 17 -9.75 -4.00 -4.68
CA THR A 17 -8.50 -4.76 -4.55
C THR A 17 -7.89 -4.68 -3.13
N ALA A 18 -8.33 -3.72 -2.30
CA ALA A 18 -7.91 -3.60 -0.90
C ALA A 18 -8.30 -4.82 -0.04
N GLY A 19 -9.24 -5.66 -0.49
CA GLY A 19 -9.64 -6.89 0.19
C GLY A 19 -8.48 -7.87 0.42
N ALA A 20 -7.44 -7.87 -0.41
CA ALA A 20 -6.25 -8.70 -0.18
C ALA A 20 -5.48 -8.27 1.08
N GLY A 21 -5.46 -6.97 1.39
CA GLY A 21 -4.84 -6.43 2.59
C GLY A 21 -5.55 -6.85 3.88
N MET A 22 -6.87 -7.11 3.83
CA MET A 22 -7.65 -7.54 5.01
C MET A 22 -7.15 -8.84 5.62
N ILE A 23 -6.59 -9.76 4.82
CA ILE A 23 -6.03 -11.02 5.35
C ILE A 23 -4.86 -10.74 6.28
N ILE A 24 -4.00 -9.79 5.92
CA ILE A 24 -2.85 -9.38 6.74
C ILE A 24 -3.34 -8.72 8.04
N TRP A 25 -4.36 -7.87 7.95
CA TRP A 25 -4.97 -7.25 9.13
C TRP A 25 -5.57 -8.28 10.09
N LEU A 26 -6.28 -9.28 9.56
CA LEU A 26 -6.85 -10.36 10.37
C LEU A 26 -5.76 -11.21 11.02
N ALA A 27 -4.71 -11.56 10.27
CA ALA A 27 -3.57 -12.28 10.82
C ALA A 27 -2.90 -11.48 11.95
N GLY A 28 -2.75 -10.15 11.79
CA GLY A 28 -2.21 -9.28 12.82
C GLY A 28 -3.08 -9.19 14.06
N LEU A 29 -4.40 -9.11 13.89
CA LEU A 29 -5.34 -9.11 15.02
C LEU A 29 -5.36 -10.44 15.78
N GLN A 30 -5.25 -11.56 15.07
CA GLN A 30 -5.20 -12.90 15.67
C GLN A 30 -3.89 -13.17 16.41
N ALA A 31 -2.80 -12.50 16.02
CA ALA A 31 -1.51 -12.64 16.68
C ALA A 31 -1.47 -11.98 18.07
N ILE A 32 -2.39 -11.06 18.38
CA ILE A 32 -2.38 -10.34 19.65
C ILE A 32 -2.84 -11.27 20.79
N PRO A 33 -2.01 -11.52 21.82
CA PRO A 33 -2.38 -12.35 22.96
C PRO A 33 -3.60 -11.79 23.71
N GLN A 34 -4.59 -12.64 24.01
CA GLN A 34 -5.78 -12.25 24.77
C GLN A 34 -5.45 -11.74 26.19
N GLN A 35 -4.35 -12.22 26.76
CA GLN A 35 -3.86 -11.85 28.09
C GLN A 35 -3.63 -10.34 28.23
N LEU A 36 -3.20 -9.66 27.15
CA LEU A 36 -2.98 -8.21 27.18
C LEU A 36 -4.30 -7.43 27.26
N TYR A 37 -5.36 -7.96 26.64
CA TYR A 37 -6.70 -7.37 26.75
C TYR A 37 -7.33 -7.62 28.13
N GLU A 38 -7.07 -8.78 28.73
CA GLU A 38 -7.53 -9.11 30.09
C GLU A 38 -6.82 -8.25 31.13
N ALA A 39 -5.49 -8.12 31.05
CA ALA A 39 -4.72 -7.25 31.93
C ALA A 39 -5.20 -5.79 31.83
N ALA A 40 -5.36 -5.27 30.61
CA ALA A 40 -5.89 -3.92 30.40
C ALA A 40 -7.33 -3.77 30.94
N SER A 41 -8.12 -4.85 30.97
CA SER A 41 -9.46 -4.83 31.55
C SER A 41 -9.47 -4.74 33.07
N ILE A 42 -8.54 -5.44 33.72
CA ILE A 42 -8.33 -5.41 35.17
C ILE A 42 -7.86 -4.01 35.59
N ASP A 43 -7.01 -3.36 34.78
CA ASP A 43 -6.55 -1.98 34.97
C ASP A 43 -7.62 -0.91 34.68
N GLY A 44 -8.85 -1.31 34.38
CA GLY A 44 -9.97 -0.39 34.11
C GLY A 44 -9.88 0.33 32.75
N ALA A 45 -9.07 -0.16 31.81
CA ALA A 45 -9.02 0.43 30.47
C ALA A 45 -10.34 0.13 29.72
N GLY A 46 -11.04 1.19 29.28
CA GLY A 46 -12.19 1.09 28.38
C GLY A 46 -11.79 0.71 26.95
N ALA A 47 -12.77 0.43 26.08
CA ALA A 47 -12.55 -0.06 24.71
C ALA A 47 -11.62 0.86 23.88
N TRP A 48 -11.82 2.18 23.95
CA TRP A 48 -10.97 3.15 23.24
C TRP A 48 -9.51 3.11 23.72
N ARG A 49 -9.30 2.99 25.03
CA ARG A 49 -7.96 2.96 25.62
C ARG A 49 -7.23 1.66 25.25
N ARG A 50 -7.93 0.52 25.24
CA ARG A 50 -7.40 -0.77 24.76
C ARG A 50 -7.03 -0.70 23.28
N PHE A 51 -7.87 -0.10 22.43
CA PHE A 51 -7.57 0.05 21.00
C PHE A 51 -6.30 0.87 20.75
N MET A 52 -6.20 2.05 21.38
CA MET A 52 -5.05 2.96 21.19
C MET A 52 -3.75 2.44 21.82
N HIS A 53 -3.81 1.74 22.95
CA HIS A 53 -2.62 1.38 23.74
C HIS A 53 -2.24 -0.11 23.67
N VAL A 54 -3.13 -0.98 23.20
CA VAL A 54 -2.87 -2.42 23.02
C VAL A 54 -2.93 -2.76 21.54
N THR A 55 -4.07 -2.55 20.89
CA THR A 55 -4.29 -3.01 19.51
C THR A 55 -3.38 -2.32 18.50
N ILE A 56 -3.34 -0.97 18.48
CA ILE A 56 -2.52 -0.23 17.50
C ILE A 56 -1.01 -0.51 17.66
N PRO A 57 -0.42 -0.42 18.86
CA PRO A 57 1.02 -0.67 19.02
C PRO A 57 1.41 -2.08 18.61
N MET A 58 0.58 -3.08 18.90
CA MET A 58 0.85 -4.47 18.52
C MET A 58 0.60 -4.76 17.04
N LEU A 59 -0.29 -4.01 16.39
CA LEU A 59 -0.47 -4.07 14.95
C LEU A 59 0.63 -3.33 14.18
N SER A 60 1.47 -2.52 14.83
CA SER A 60 2.49 -1.71 14.16
C SER A 60 3.35 -2.44 13.11
N PRO A 61 3.84 -3.70 13.29
CA PRO A 61 4.56 -4.41 12.23
C PRO A 61 3.68 -4.75 11.02
N TYR A 62 2.42 -5.10 11.25
CA TYR A 62 1.44 -5.41 10.18
C TYR A 62 1.02 -4.15 9.42
N ILE A 63 0.84 -3.03 10.13
CA ILE A 63 0.57 -1.71 9.55
C ILE A 63 1.72 -1.30 8.62
N LEU A 64 2.96 -1.43 9.10
CA LEU A 64 4.15 -1.11 8.31
C LEU A 64 4.21 -1.96 7.04
N PHE A 65 4.06 -3.28 7.18
CA PHE A 65 4.10 -4.19 6.04
C PHE A 65 3.02 -3.86 5.00
N ASN A 66 1.77 -3.68 5.45
CA ASN A 66 0.67 -3.36 4.54
C ASN A 66 0.86 -1.98 3.87
N THR A 67 1.47 -1.02 4.58
CA THR A 67 1.81 0.30 4.00
C THR A 67 2.89 0.17 2.93
N ILE A 68 3.94 -0.63 3.16
CA ILE A 68 5.00 -0.89 2.17
C ILE A 68 4.42 -1.53 0.92
N VAL A 69 3.68 -2.63 1.07
CA VAL A 69 3.08 -3.35 -0.05
C VAL A 69 2.08 -2.45 -0.79
N GLY A 70 1.27 -1.68 -0.06
CA GLY A 70 0.34 -0.72 -0.63
C GLY A 70 1.03 0.35 -1.47
N VAL A 71 2.08 1.00 -0.95
CA VAL A 71 2.82 2.02 -1.69
C VAL A 71 3.48 1.43 -2.94
N ILE A 72 4.13 0.27 -2.83
CA ILE A 72 4.70 -0.43 -3.99
C ILE A 72 3.61 -0.71 -5.04
N GLY A 73 2.47 -1.25 -4.61
CA GLY A 73 1.34 -1.55 -5.47
C GLY A 73 0.83 -0.31 -6.21
N THR A 74 0.66 0.82 -5.51
CA THR A 74 0.18 2.07 -6.12
C THR A 74 1.14 2.61 -7.20
N MET A 75 2.45 2.49 -7.00
CA MET A 75 3.43 2.93 -8.01
C MET A 75 3.50 1.99 -9.22
N GLN A 76 3.05 0.74 -9.06
CA GLN A 76 3.02 -0.30 -10.08
C GLN A 76 1.63 -0.47 -10.73
N ILE A 77 0.67 0.43 -10.46
CA ILE A 77 -0.66 0.38 -11.10
C ILE A 77 -0.48 0.47 -12.61
N PHE A 78 -0.78 -0.64 -13.28
CA PHE A 78 -0.73 -0.78 -14.73
C PHE A 78 -2.07 -1.28 -15.29
N GLY A 79 -2.55 -2.43 -14.80
CA GLY A 79 -3.72 -3.10 -15.36
C GLY A 79 -4.98 -2.23 -15.31
N GLU A 80 -5.24 -1.59 -14.17
CA GLU A 80 -6.39 -0.70 -13.99
C GLU A 80 -6.33 0.49 -14.98
N ALA A 81 -5.16 1.10 -15.13
CA ALA A 81 -4.93 2.21 -16.04
C ALA A 81 -5.07 1.80 -17.51
N TYR A 82 -4.47 0.67 -17.89
CA TYR A 82 -4.50 0.11 -19.24
C TYR A 82 -5.92 -0.27 -19.67
N ILE A 83 -6.64 -1.00 -18.81
CA ILE A 83 -7.95 -1.58 -19.14
C ILE A 83 -9.06 -0.53 -19.08
N MET A 84 -9.09 0.31 -18.04
CA MET A 84 -10.24 1.21 -17.83
C MET A 84 -10.11 2.54 -18.54
N THR A 85 -8.89 3.05 -18.72
CA THR A 85 -8.70 4.42 -19.19
C THR A 85 -7.81 4.55 -20.41
N ALA A 86 -6.93 3.57 -20.67
CA ALA A 86 -5.87 3.66 -21.68
C ALA A 86 -5.10 5.01 -21.60
N GLY A 87 -4.94 5.57 -20.39
CA GLY A 87 -4.31 6.87 -20.15
C GLY A 87 -5.21 8.11 -20.28
N GLY A 88 -6.53 7.97 -20.46
CA GLY A 88 -7.47 9.09 -20.62
C GLY A 88 -8.30 9.44 -19.36
N PRO A 89 -8.94 10.63 -19.33
CA PRO A 89 -8.83 11.75 -20.26
C PRO A 89 -7.68 12.71 -19.85
N VAL A 90 -6.97 13.24 -20.86
CA VAL A 90 -5.87 14.23 -20.70
C VAL A 90 -4.70 13.73 -19.84
N ASP A 91 -4.20 12.51 -20.09
CA ASP A 91 -3.05 11.96 -19.37
C ASP A 91 -3.24 11.88 -17.83
N SER A 92 -4.46 12.08 -17.33
CA SER A 92 -4.75 12.21 -15.89
C SER A 92 -4.54 10.91 -15.11
N THR A 93 -4.36 9.78 -15.81
CA THR A 93 -4.15 8.44 -15.26
C THR A 93 -2.90 7.79 -15.84
N LEU A 94 -1.97 8.59 -16.39
CA LEU A 94 -0.65 8.11 -16.78
C LEU A 94 0.18 7.79 -15.54
N PHE A 95 -0.09 6.61 -14.98
CA PHE A 95 0.81 6.00 -14.03
C PHE A 95 2.14 5.71 -14.73
N TYR A 96 3.23 5.87 -13.99
CA TYR A 96 4.59 5.72 -14.50
C TYR A 96 4.78 4.35 -15.19
N ALA A 97 4.18 3.28 -14.62
CA ALA A 97 4.20 1.94 -15.19
C ALA A 97 3.51 1.86 -16.56
N TYR A 98 2.40 2.57 -16.77
CA TYR A 98 1.71 2.65 -18.06
C TYR A 98 2.53 3.41 -19.11
N TYR A 99 3.18 4.52 -18.72
CA TYR A 99 4.06 5.27 -19.61
C TYR A 99 5.24 4.42 -20.10
N LEU A 100 5.89 3.70 -19.18
CA LEU A 100 6.97 2.76 -19.50
C LEU A 100 6.51 1.71 -20.52
N PHE A 101 5.33 1.12 -20.30
CA PHE A 101 4.75 0.13 -21.23
C PHE A 101 4.53 0.71 -22.63
N LYS A 102 3.97 1.93 -22.74
CA LYS A 102 3.75 2.60 -24.03
C LYS A 102 5.06 2.81 -24.78
N GLN A 103 6.13 3.14 -24.07
CA GLN A 103 7.45 3.29 -24.67
C GLN A 103 8.05 1.96 -25.15
N ALA A 104 7.93 0.90 -24.35
CA ALA A 104 8.49 -0.41 -24.67
C ALA A 104 7.76 -1.08 -25.85
N PHE A 105 6.43 -1.08 -25.82
CA PHE A 105 5.59 -1.88 -26.72
C PHE A 105 4.83 -1.06 -27.76
N GLY A 106 4.58 0.22 -27.51
CA GLY A 106 3.94 1.11 -28.49
C GLY A 106 4.95 1.76 -29.43
N TYR A 107 5.99 2.38 -28.87
CA TYR A 107 7.04 3.08 -29.64
C TYR A 107 8.28 2.25 -29.94
N PHE A 108 8.35 1.00 -29.43
CA PHE A 108 9.50 0.10 -29.58
C PHE A 108 10.85 0.68 -29.12
N ARG A 109 10.83 1.67 -28.23
CA ARG A 109 12.05 2.29 -27.67
C ARG A 109 12.48 1.54 -26.41
N MET A 110 12.87 0.27 -26.59
CA MET A 110 13.25 -0.64 -25.51
C MET A 110 14.32 -0.07 -24.58
N GLY A 111 15.40 0.50 -25.12
CA GLY A 111 16.48 1.06 -24.30
C GLY A 111 16.02 2.20 -23.37
N TYR A 112 15.13 3.08 -23.86
CA TYR A 112 14.55 4.13 -23.03
C TYR A 112 13.59 3.57 -21.99
N ALA A 113 12.77 2.59 -22.37
CA ALA A 113 11.86 1.93 -21.43
C ALA A 113 12.61 1.19 -20.30
N SER A 114 13.74 0.56 -20.60
CA SER A 114 14.61 -0.06 -19.59
C SER A 114 15.20 0.97 -18.63
N ALA A 115 15.60 2.14 -19.12
CA ALA A 115 16.07 3.23 -18.26
C ALA A 115 14.96 3.74 -17.33
N LEU A 116 13.73 3.89 -17.84
CA LEU A 116 12.58 4.25 -17.02
C LEU A 116 12.30 3.20 -15.94
N ALA A 117 12.42 1.91 -16.27
CA ALA A 117 12.21 0.80 -15.32
C ALA A 117 13.19 0.88 -14.14
N TRP A 118 14.47 1.14 -14.43
CA TRP A 118 15.49 1.31 -13.40
C TRP A 118 15.22 2.51 -12.49
N ILE A 119 14.77 3.63 -13.05
CA ILE A 119 14.39 4.81 -12.26
C ILE A 119 13.21 4.47 -11.33
N LEU A 120 12.17 3.81 -11.85
CA LEU A 120 11.03 3.39 -11.01
C LEU A 120 11.49 2.46 -9.87
N PHE A 121 12.35 1.50 -10.20
CA PHE A 121 12.92 0.59 -9.20
C PHE A 121 13.65 1.34 -8.09
N LEU A 122 14.52 2.29 -8.45
CA LEU A 122 15.28 3.07 -7.46
C LEU A 122 14.37 3.95 -6.59
N VAL A 123 13.32 4.53 -7.16
CA VAL A 123 12.33 5.31 -6.41
C VAL A 123 11.57 4.42 -5.42
N VAL A 124 11.06 3.28 -5.89
CA VAL A 124 10.34 2.31 -5.04
C VAL A 124 11.25 1.76 -3.95
N LEU A 125 12.52 1.46 -4.26
CA LEU A 125 13.51 1.01 -3.30
C LEU A 125 13.80 2.09 -2.25
N GLY A 126 14.01 3.34 -2.68
CA GLY A 126 14.25 4.46 -1.78
C GLY A 126 13.08 4.71 -0.83
N LEU A 127 11.84 4.66 -1.33
CA LEU A 127 10.64 4.78 -0.49
C LEU A 127 10.51 3.61 0.48
N THR A 128 10.75 2.38 0.02
CA THR A 128 10.73 1.19 0.88
C THR A 128 11.76 1.29 2.00
N LEU A 129 13.00 1.69 1.69
CA LEU A 129 14.05 1.88 2.68
C LEU A 129 13.71 3.00 3.67
N LEU A 130 13.14 4.11 3.19
CA LEU A 130 12.66 5.19 4.04
C LEU A 130 11.56 4.70 5.00
N GLN A 131 10.59 3.93 4.51
CA GLN A 131 9.52 3.37 5.33
C GLN A 131 10.07 2.40 6.37
N LEU A 132 11.00 1.52 6.01
CA LEU A 132 11.67 0.63 6.97
C LEU A 132 12.47 1.41 8.02
N TRP A 133 13.17 2.47 7.60
CA TRP A 133 13.93 3.32 8.52
C TRP A 133 13.03 4.06 9.52
N LEU A 134 11.90 4.62 9.05
CA LEU A 134 10.89 5.22 9.91
C LEU A 134 10.23 4.18 10.83
N GLY A 135 9.96 2.99 10.30
CA GLY A 135 9.35 1.87 11.00
C GLY A 135 10.15 1.40 12.21
N LYS A 136 11.49 1.40 12.12
CA LYS A 136 12.37 1.05 13.27
C LYS A 136 12.11 1.86 14.53
N LYS A 137 11.51 3.06 14.43
CA LYS A 137 11.23 3.92 15.59
C LYS A 137 9.87 3.64 16.26
N TRP A 138 8.93 3.00 15.57
CA TRP A 138 7.54 2.86 16.02
C TRP A 138 7.05 1.40 16.05
N VAL A 139 7.76 0.48 15.39
CA VAL A 139 7.42 -0.94 15.34
C VAL A 139 8.00 -1.67 16.55
N HIS A 140 7.11 -2.25 17.32
CA HIS A 140 7.46 -3.13 18.44
C HIS A 140 7.32 -4.58 17.96
N TYR A 141 8.43 -5.28 17.88
CA TYR A 141 8.42 -6.72 17.63
C TYR A 141 8.19 -7.42 18.97
N GLU A 142 7.22 -8.33 19.03
CA GLU A 142 7.22 -9.32 20.11
C GLU A 142 8.48 -10.17 19.91
N GLN A 143 9.43 -10.03 20.84
CA GLN A 143 10.54 -10.96 20.96
C GLN A 143 9.95 -12.26 21.49
N VAL A 144 9.77 -13.22 20.58
CA VAL A 144 9.42 -14.61 20.91
C VAL A 144 10.47 -15.20 21.83
#